data_AF-A0A0Q2LQ36-F1
#
_entry.id   AF-A0A0Q2LQ36-F1
#
_cell.length_a   1.000
_cell.length_b   1.000
_cell.length_c   1.000
_cell.angle_alpha   90.00
_cell.angle_beta   90.00
_cell.angle_gamma   90.00
#
_symmetry.space_group_name_H-M   'P 1'
#
loop_
_entity.id
_entity.type
_entity.pdbx_description
1 polymer ?
#
loop_
_entity_poly.entity_id
_entity_poly.type
_entity_poly.pdbx_seq_one_letter_code
_entity_poly.pdbx_strand_id
1 'polypeptide(L)'
;MHIGPSDHVGWLDDRKWAYVRLEGRAFGDVPLNLEYKLEVWDSPNSAGVIIDAVRAAKIAKDRGIGGPVIPASAYLMKSPPEQLPDDIARAQLEEFIIG
;
A
#
# COMPACT_ATOMS: atom_id res chain seq x y z
N MET A 1 -13.77 -2.39 16.04
CA MET A 1 -13.09 -2.65 14.75
C MET A 1 -12.47 -4.03 14.83
N HIS A 2 -12.70 -4.90 13.84
CA HIS A 2 -12.11 -6.23 13.75
C HIS A 2 -11.41 -6.35 12.40
N ILE A 3 -10.12 -6.71 12.41
CA ILE A 3 -9.29 -6.86 11.21
C ILE A 3 -8.22 -7.92 11.47
N GLY A 4 -8.06 -8.86 10.54
CA GLY A 4 -7.08 -9.92 10.63
C GLY A 4 -7.36 -11.04 9.63
N PRO A 5 -6.42 -11.98 9.44
CA PRO A 5 -6.68 -13.21 8.72
C PRO A 5 -7.84 -13.97 9.37
N SER A 6 -8.84 -14.37 8.57
CA SER A 6 -10.00 -15.12 9.09
C SER A 6 -9.77 -16.62 9.01
N ASP A 7 -9.61 -17.17 7.81
CA ASP A 7 -9.45 -18.60 7.56
C ASP A 7 -8.53 -18.88 6.37
N HIS A 8 -7.95 -20.08 6.33
CA HIS A 8 -7.23 -20.60 5.17
C HIS A 8 -8.15 -21.48 4.31
N VAL A 9 -8.29 -21.13 3.03
CA VAL A 9 -9.11 -21.86 2.06
C VAL A 9 -8.21 -22.34 0.92
N GLY A 10 -7.88 -23.64 0.93
CA GLY A 10 -6.78 -24.17 0.12
C GLY A 10 -6.90 -23.95 -1.40
N TRP A 11 -8.10 -23.98 -1.95
CA TRP A 11 -8.31 -23.78 -3.40
C TRP A 11 -8.20 -22.32 -3.85
N LEU A 12 -8.07 -21.36 -2.93
CA LEU A 12 -7.83 -19.96 -3.29
C LEU A 12 -6.40 -19.76 -3.84
N ASP A 13 -5.47 -20.67 -3.56
CA ASP A 13 -4.05 -20.54 -3.90
C ASP A 13 -3.49 -19.18 -3.41
N ASP A 14 -2.94 -18.34 -4.31
CA ASP A 14 -2.44 -16.99 -3.99
C ASP A 14 -3.53 -15.90 -4.04
N ARG A 15 -4.79 -16.26 -4.33
CA ARG A 15 -5.90 -15.31 -4.24
C ARG A 15 -6.21 -14.98 -2.79
N LYS A 16 -6.45 -13.70 -2.53
CA LYS A 16 -6.94 -13.19 -1.27
C LYS A 16 -8.33 -12.59 -1.47
N TRP A 17 -9.27 -13.04 -0.65
CA TRP A 17 -10.61 -12.48 -0.58
C TRP A 17 -10.75 -11.71 0.73
N ALA A 18 -11.21 -10.46 0.65
CA ALA A 18 -11.54 -9.65 1.80
C ALA A 18 -13.04 -9.32 1.77
N TYR A 19 -13.76 -9.78 2.79
CA TYR A 19 -15.15 -9.40 3.05
C TYR A 19 -15.15 -8.31 4.11
N VAL A 20 -15.69 -7.14 3.78
CA VAL A 20 -15.66 -5.97 4.66
C VAL A 20 -17.07 -5.41 4.80
N ARG A 21 -17.43 -5.10 6.05
CA ARG A 21 -18.67 -4.43 6.41
C ARG A 21 -18.38 -3.18 7.21
N LEU A 22 -19.03 -2.09 6.84
CA LEU A 22 -19.03 -0.82 7.54
C LEU A 22 -20.47 -0.48 7.91
N GLU A 23 -20.66 -0.07 9.17
CA GLU A 23 -21.94 0.39 9.70
C GLU A 23 -21.72 1.79 10.27
N GLY A 24 -22.56 2.74 9.88
CA GLY A 24 -22.49 4.13 10.27
C GLY A 24 -23.86 4.77 10.37
N ARG A 25 -23.88 6.07 10.61
CA ARG A 25 -25.10 6.88 10.65
C ARG A 25 -24.92 8.13 9.80
N ALA A 26 -25.96 8.50 9.08
CA ALA A 26 -26.01 9.71 8.26
C ALA A 26 -26.71 10.85 9.02
N PHE A 27 -27.06 11.92 8.31
CA PHE A 27 -27.86 13.02 8.86
C PHE A 27 -29.16 12.49 9.49
N GLY A 28 -29.48 13.00 10.69
CA GLY A 28 -30.65 12.57 11.45
C GLY A 28 -30.53 11.17 12.08
N ASP A 29 -29.31 10.70 12.35
CA ASP A 29 -29.01 9.37 12.92
C ASP A 29 -29.55 8.19 12.10
N VAL A 30 -29.86 8.42 10.82
CA VAL A 30 -30.36 7.39 9.92
C VAL A 30 -29.25 6.34 9.67
N PRO A 31 -29.52 5.03 9.87
CA PRO A 31 -28.53 3.99 9.64
C PRO A 31 -28.03 3.96 8.19
N LEU A 32 -26.72 3.80 8.02
CA LEU A 32 -26.05 3.67 6.73
C LEU A 32 -25.10 2.47 6.79
N ASN A 33 -25.23 1.54 5.85
CA ASN A 33 -24.39 0.34 5.78
C ASN A 33 -23.68 0.26 4.43
N LEU A 34 -22.47 -0.27 4.43
CA LEU A 34 -21.70 -0.62 3.25
C LEU A 34 -21.10 -2.02 3.45
N GLU A 35 -21.35 -2.92 2.50
CA GLU A 35 -20.67 -4.21 2.44
C GLU A 35 -19.99 -4.35 1.09
N TYR A 36 -18.77 -4.88 1.09
CA TYR A 36 -18.07 -5.21 -0.14
C TYR A 36 -17.22 -6.47 -0.01
N LYS A 37 -16.99 -7.10 -1.16
CA LYS A 37 -16.03 -8.18 -1.34
C LYS A 37 -14.94 -7.69 -2.30
N LEU A 38 -13.69 -7.81 -1.89
CA LEU A 38 -12.52 -7.56 -2.74
C LEU A 38 -11.83 -8.88 -3.04
N GLU A 39 -11.59 -9.15 -4.33
CA GLU A 39 -10.82 -10.30 -4.80
C GLU A 39 -9.55 -9.84 -5.49
N VAL A 40 -8.40 -10.32 -5.01
CA VAL A 40 -7.08 -10.00 -5.57
C VAL A 40 -6.20 -11.25 -5.61
N TRP A 41 -5.14 -11.20 -6.41
CA TRP A 41 -3.99 -12.09 -6.26
C TRP A 41 -2.96 -11.39 -5.39
N ASP A 42 -2.59 -11.96 -4.25
CA ASP A 42 -1.84 -11.26 -3.20
C ASP A 42 -0.41 -10.94 -3.63
N SER A 43 0.29 -11.92 -4.22
CA SER A 43 1.69 -11.75 -4.61
C SER A 43 1.85 -10.76 -5.78
N PRO A 44 1.13 -10.88 -6.91
CA PRO A 44 1.22 -9.93 -8.01
C PRO A 44 0.84 -8.49 -7.64
N ASN A 45 -0.01 -8.30 -6.62
CA ASN A 45 -0.48 -6.97 -6.21
C ASN A 45 0.64 -6.07 -5.68
N SER A 46 1.78 -6.64 -5.25
CA SER A 46 2.96 -5.89 -4.81
C SER A 46 4.13 -5.92 -5.80
N ALA A 47 4.09 -6.76 -6.84
CA ALA A 47 5.21 -6.95 -7.75
C ALA A 47 5.64 -5.64 -8.44
N GLY A 48 4.68 -4.83 -8.90
CA GLY A 48 4.97 -3.52 -9.50
C GLY A 48 5.65 -2.55 -8.52
N VAL A 49 5.15 -2.50 -7.29
CA VAL A 49 5.72 -1.67 -6.20
C VAL A 49 7.17 -2.06 -5.91
N ILE A 50 7.47 -3.37 -5.90
CA ILE A 50 8.82 -3.88 -5.65
C ILE A 50 9.77 -3.58 -6.82
N ILE A 51 9.30 -3.66 -8.08
CA ILE A 51 10.10 -3.27 -9.24
C ILE A 51 10.58 -1.82 -9.10
N ASP A 52 9.68 -0.90 -8.75
CA ASP A 52 10.03 0.50 -8.58
C ASP A 52 10.92 0.74 -7.36
N ALA A 53 10.69 0.03 -6.25
CA ALA A 53 11.55 0.12 -5.06
C ALA A 53 13.00 -0.30 -5.35
N VAL A 54 13.19 -1.41 -6.09
CA VAL A 54 14.52 -1.89 -6.50
C VAL A 54 15.22 -0.87 -7.41
N ARG A 55 14.48 -0.25 -8.34
CA ARG A 55 15.01 0.79 -9.24
C ARG A 55 15.40 2.06 -8.48
N ALA A 56 14.58 2.52 -7.54
CA ALA A 56 14.89 3.66 -6.69
C ALA A 56 16.14 3.40 -5.81
N ALA A 57 16.26 2.20 -5.24
CA ALA A 57 17.45 1.79 -4.51
C ALA A 57 18.71 1.79 -5.40
N LYS A 58 18.57 1.37 -6.67
CA LYS A 58 19.67 1.42 -7.64
C LYS A 58 20.10 2.84 -7.96
N ILE A 59 19.15 3.77 -8.14
CA ILE A 59 19.44 5.21 -8.35
C ILE A 59 20.21 5.78 -7.16
N ALA A 60 19.76 5.51 -5.92
CA ALA A 60 20.45 5.98 -4.71
C ALA A 60 21.89 5.47 -4.66
N LYS A 61 22.10 4.17 -4.94
CA LYS A 61 23.42 3.57 -5.02
C LYS A 61 24.31 4.23 -6.08
N ASP A 62 23.76 4.54 -7.25
CA ASP A 62 24.50 5.18 -8.34
C ASP A 62 24.91 6.63 -8.02
N ARG A 63 24.10 7.31 -7.19
CA ARG A 63 24.40 8.66 -6.68
C ARG A 63 25.28 8.67 -5.42
N GLY A 64 25.65 7.50 -4.89
CA GLY A 64 26.43 7.39 -3.65
C GLY A 64 25.65 7.80 -2.40
N ILE A 65 24.32 7.79 -2.44
CA ILE A 65 23.46 8.14 -1.31
C ILE A 65 23.24 6.89 -0.45
N GLY A 66 23.69 6.95 0.80
CA GLY A 66 23.46 5.91 1.81
C GLY A 66 22.24 6.19 2.69
N GLY A 67 21.84 5.18 3.47
CA GLY A 67 20.67 5.28 4.34
C GLY A 67 19.34 5.08 3.60
N PRO A 68 18.20 5.28 4.28
CA PRO A 68 16.88 5.12 3.68
C PRO A 68 16.63 6.17 2.59
N VAL A 69 16.11 5.72 1.45
CA VAL A 69 15.59 6.63 0.40
C VAL A 69 14.21 7.08 0.84
N ILE A 70 14.13 8.23 1.53
CA ILE A 70 12.89 8.70 2.17
C ILE A 70 11.72 8.80 1.17
N PRO A 71 11.86 9.42 -0.02
CA PRO A 71 10.74 9.54 -0.96
C PRO A 71 10.21 8.18 -1.43
N ALA A 72 11.12 7.24 -1.74
CA ALA A 72 10.74 5.90 -2.16
C ALA A 72 10.11 5.09 -1.01
N SER A 73 10.66 5.21 0.19
CA SER A 73 10.14 4.49 1.36
C SER A 73 8.75 4.96 1.71
N ALA A 74 8.54 6.29 1.76
CA ALA A 74 7.26 6.90 2.09
C ALA A 74 6.15 6.52 1.09
N TYR A 75 6.47 6.41 -0.20
CA TYR A 75 5.46 6.08 -1.22
C TYR A 75 5.23 4.58 -1.42
N LEU A 76 6.25 3.74 -1.23
CA LEU A 76 6.20 2.32 -1.62
C LEU A 76 6.05 1.35 -0.43
N MET A 77 6.26 1.82 0.81
CA MET A 77 6.26 0.96 2.00
C MET A 77 5.15 1.38 2.98
N LYS A 78 4.49 0.39 3.59
CA LYS A 78 3.45 0.63 4.62
C LYS A 78 3.97 1.19 5.94
N SER A 79 5.28 1.06 6.20
CA SER A 79 5.91 1.49 7.44
C SER A 79 7.24 2.20 7.13
N PRO A 80 7.17 3.41 6.55
CA PRO A 80 8.35 4.17 6.20
C PRO A 80 9.05 4.77 7.43
N PRO A 81 10.34 5.15 7.32
CA PRO A 81 11.04 5.90 8.36
C PRO A 81 10.39 7.26 8.67
N GLU A 82 9.85 7.91 7.64
CA GLU A 82 9.12 9.18 7.74
C GLU A 82 7.76 9.03 7.05
N GLN A 83 6.69 9.40 7.75
CA GLN A 83 5.33 9.32 7.22
C GLN A 83 5.02 10.58 6.41
N LEU A 84 4.62 10.40 5.15
CA LEU A 84 4.19 11.46 4.26
C LEU A 84 2.84 11.08 3.61
N PRO A 85 1.99 12.06 3.28
CA PRO A 85 0.84 11.82 2.41
C PRO A 85 1.28 11.24 1.06
N ASP A 86 0.52 10.28 0.52
CA ASP A 86 0.89 9.53 -0.69
C ASP A 86 1.17 10.42 -1.91
N ASP A 87 0.38 11.50 -2.10
CA ASP A 87 0.54 12.46 -3.19
C ASP A 87 1.84 13.26 -3.07
N ILE A 88 2.19 13.67 -1.85
CA ILE A 88 3.45 14.35 -1.54
C ILE A 88 4.63 13.38 -1.72
N ALA A 89 4.52 12.17 -1.17
CA ALA A 89 5.56 11.15 -1.28
C ALA A 89 5.83 10.76 -2.74
N ARG A 90 4.77 10.67 -3.55
CA ARG A 90 4.87 10.46 -5.00
C ARG A 90 5.62 11.58 -5.68
N ALA A 91 5.24 12.83 -5.44
CA ALA A 91 5.88 13.99 -6.07
C ALA A 91 7.39 14.04 -5.73
N GLN A 92 7.74 13.80 -4.47
CA GLN A 92 9.14 13.72 -4.04
C GLN A 92 9.88 12.53 -4.66
N LEU A 93 9.21 11.39 -4.90
CA LEU A 93 9.81 10.26 -5.60
C LEU A 93 10.08 10.59 -7.07
N GLU A 94 9.18 11.29 -7.75
CA GLU A 94 9.38 11.77 -9.13
C GLU A 94 10.58 12.73 -9.21
N GLU A 95 10.66 13.70 -8.30
CA GLU A 95 11.82 14.60 -8.16
C GLU A 95 13.11 13.80 -7.90
N PHE A 96 13.06 12.83 -7.00
CA PHE A 96 14.18 11.94 -6.74
C PHE A 96 14.59 11.18 -8.02
N ILE A 97 13.67 10.71 -8.86
CA ILE A 97 14.00 9.99 -10.09
C ILE A 97 14.69 10.92 -11.09
N ILE A 98 14.22 12.16 -11.25
CA ILE A 98 14.80 13.17 -12.16
C ILE A 98 16.24 13.50 -11.73
N GLY A 99 16.49 13.57 -10.41
CA GLY A 99 17.82 13.88 -9.83
C GLY A 99 18.16 15.36 -9.84
#